data_AF-A0A9D8MY54-F1
#
_entry.id   AF-A0A9D8MY54-F1
#
_cell.length_a   1.000
_cell.length_b   1.000
_cell.length_c   1.000
_cell.angle_alpha   90.00
_cell.angle_beta   90.00
_cell.angle_gamma   90.00
#
_symmetry.space_group_name_H-M   'P 1'
#
loop_
_entity.id
_entity.type
_entity.pdbx_description
1 polymer ?
#
loop_
_entity_poly.entity_id
_entity_poly.type
_entity_poly.pdbx_seq_one_letter_code
_entity_poly.pdbx_strand_id
1 'polypeptide(L)'
;PVWDFDLSMDNDQRTYPANGKPNWLFNYGSAVTGIRDFVNRILSDPIAVDMLSNIWSKKRESGEFTQESLWAFVDSLGTVMDESQKLNFTRWDNLGQLLTLQQFAPGTYQGELAVIKRYLNERIRWIDTKLGYKDYDDDDVPTDTLLIIDSPEDLLAFQQAVNYYGLTSLNGRLEANLDLSSLEYMLEPIGTVGNPYIGCFDGQGHTISNLTMNSGGNYVGLFGVVSGGATIKNFVLDETCSISGASYVGIIGGSNGSGIITMECLGNEGSTTATERNAGGIYGCNMGAKATPIFRNCYVSGPVKGGKESGQITGYAANGQAYNCYASGSIEGYYYGDMSDAMLRGNPRSVNCYSTYPDRNATVVDDTQVASGELCYLLNEGDEESAPVWYQTLGLDGHPVLNISHAQVLLADDGTYFNDEDPDPVVPVWSGEHGLYKDYSIMGTPMSNSQKGIHIIRTQDGRSYKVLVK
;
A
#
# COMPACT_ATOMS: atom_id res chain seq x y z
N PRO A 1 31.32 4.24 29.67
CA PRO A 1 30.32 4.77 30.63
C PRO A 1 30.07 6.26 30.36
N VAL A 2 28.81 6.63 30.21
CA VAL A 2 28.39 8.04 30.10
C VAL A 2 28.24 8.62 31.52
N TRP A 3 28.65 9.87 31.72
CA TRP A 3 28.64 10.58 33.01
C TRP A 3 28.49 12.09 32.77
N ASP A 4 27.93 12.83 33.73
CA ASP A 4 27.84 14.31 33.75
C ASP A 4 27.00 14.95 32.61
N PHE A 5 25.68 14.69 32.63
CA PHE A 5 24.72 15.20 31.62
C PHE A 5 23.79 16.28 32.17
N ASP A 6 24.11 16.90 33.30
CA ASP A 6 23.36 17.99 33.92
C ASP A 6 23.27 19.25 33.05
N LEU A 7 24.24 19.47 32.16
CA LEU A 7 24.26 20.57 31.17
C LEU A 7 23.64 20.20 29.80
N SER A 8 22.99 19.03 29.69
CA SER A 8 22.34 18.60 28.45
C SER A 8 20.94 19.21 28.28
N MET A 9 20.27 18.89 27.17
CA MET A 9 18.86 19.30 26.94
C MET A 9 18.61 20.81 27.00
N ASP A 10 19.51 21.58 26.38
CA ASP A 10 19.49 23.05 26.37
C ASP A 10 19.65 23.73 27.74
N ASN A 11 20.16 22.99 28.73
CA ASN A 11 20.43 23.50 30.08
C ASN A 11 21.78 24.27 30.20
N ASP A 12 22.33 24.78 29.09
CA ASP A 12 23.54 25.59 29.05
C ASP A 12 23.46 26.66 27.93
N GLN A 13 23.46 27.93 28.33
CA GLN A 13 23.38 29.09 27.44
C GLN A 13 24.51 29.15 26.38
N ARG A 14 25.65 28.49 26.62
CA ARG A 14 26.79 28.48 25.68
C ARG A 14 26.51 27.60 24.46
N THR A 15 25.68 26.57 24.65
CA THR A 15 25.31 25.61 23.61
C THR A 15 23.89 25.83 23.11
N TYR A 16 23.11 26.71 23.74
CA TYR A 16 21.77 27.07 23.32
C TYR A 16 21.72 27.87 21.99
N PRO A 17 20.66 27.73 21.19
CA PRO A 17 19.81 26.54 21.12
C PRO A 17 20.62 25.42 20.47
N ALA A 18 20.73 24.27 21.13
CA ALA A 18 21.54 23.18 20.60
C ALA A 18 20.87 22.55 19.38
N ASN A 19 19.53 22.56 19.28
CA ASN A 19 18.79 22.01 18.13
C ASN A 19 18.98 22.83 16.85
N GLY A 20 19.35 24.11 16.98
CA GLY A 20 19.64 24.98 15.83
C GLY A 20 21.07 24.85 15.28
N LYS A 21 21.91 23.98 15.85
CA LYS A 21 23.32 23.85 15.43
C LYS A 21 23.49 22.74 14.39
N PRO A 22 24.33 22.95 13.35
CA PRO A 22 24.47 21.99 12.27
C PRO A 22 25.41 20.82 12.58
N ASN A 23 26.18 20.89 13.66
CA ASN A 23 27.25 19.93 13.96
C ASN A 23 26.82 18.88 14.98
N TRP A 24 27.35 17.66 14.84
CA TRP A 24 27.17 16.55 15.79
C TRP A 24 27.83 16.78 17.15
N LEU A 25 28.92 17.56 17.17
CA LEU A 25 29.66 17.88 18.38
C LEU A 25 29.69 19.38 18.64
N PHE A 26 29.84 19.71 19.92
CA PHE A 26 30.23 21.04 20.34
C PHE A 26 31.68 21.33 19.94
N ASN A 27 31.85 22.23 18.97
CA ASN A 27 33.14 22.50 18.32
C ASN A 27 33.94 23.64 18.97
N TYR A 28 33.49 24.16 20.11
CA TYR A 28 34.16 25.22 20.86
C TYR A 28 34.54 24.73 22.26
N GLY A 29 35.51 25.37 22.92
CA GLY A 29 35.94 24.98 24.28
C GLY A 29 36.76 23.67 24.37
N SER A 30 37.05 23.26 25.61
CA SER A 30 37.85 22.07 25.89
C SER A 30 37.10 20.79 25.55
N ALA A 31 37.78 19.85 24.91
CA ALA A 31 37.32 18.49 24.73
C ALA A 31 38.44 17.53 25.15
N VAL A 32 38.08 16.32 25.57
CA VAL A 32 39.05 15.26 25.82
C VAL A 32 39.85 15.01 24.55
N THR A 33 41.17 14.92 24.68
CA THR A 33 42.09 14.76 23.54
C THR A 33 41.65 13.64 22.60
N GLY A 34 41.58 13.93 21.31
CA GLY A 34 41.26 12.96 20.26
C GLY A 34 39.77 12.64 20.06
N ILE A 35 38.86 13.12 20.93
CA ILE A 35 37.44 12.77 20.79
C ILE A 35 36.78 13.39 19.54
N ARG A 36 37.15 14.63 19.21
CA ARG A 36 36.61 15.31 18.02
C ARG A 36 37.05 14.60 16.75
N ASP A 37 38.32 14.24 16.67
CA ASP A 37 38.88 13.51 15.52
C ASP A 37 38.27 12.11 15.41
N PHE A 38 38.10 11.41 16.54
CA PHE A 38 37.47 10.10 16.58
C PHE A 38 36.03 10.14 16.04
N VAL A 39 35.22 11.09 16.53
CA VAL A 39 33.83 11.25 16.10
C VAL A 39 33.74 11.72 14.66
N ASN A 40 34.56 12.69 14.24
CA ASN A 40 34.60 13.14 12.86
C ASN A 40 34.96 12.01 11.90
N ARG A 41 35.90 11.13 12.28
CA ARG A 41 36.27 9.95 11.48
C ARG A 41 35.08 9.00 11.31
N ILE A 42 34.34 8.72 12.38
CA ILE A 42 33.13 7.89 12.33
C ILE A 42 32.09 8.54 11.41
N LEU A 43 31.82 9.83 11.58
CA LEU A 43 30.77 10.54 10.84
C LEU A 43 31.17 10.89 9.40
N SER A 44 32.44 10.73 9.03
CA SER A 44 32.93 10.85 7.67
C SER A 44 33.01 9.52 6.92
N ASP A 45 32.92 8.39 7.65
CA ASP A 45 32.97 7.05 7.08
C ASP A 45 31.55 6.64 6.63
N PRO A 46 31.31 6.44 5.32
CA PRO A 46 29.97 6.14 4.81
C PRO A 46 29.35 4.88 5.42
N ILE A 47 30.16 3.86 5.72
CA ILE A 47 29.69 2.60 6.31
C ILE A 47 29.28 2.84 7.76
N ALA A 48 30.09 3.60 8.50
CA ALA A 48 29.76 3.89 9.90
C ALA A 48 28.54 4.82 10.02
N VAL A 49 28.36 5.78 9.10
CA VAL A 49 27.16 6.62 9.02
C VAL A 49 25.93 5.79 8.69
N ASP A 50 26.04 4.85 7.74
CA ASP A 50 24.97 3.91 7.42
C ASP A 50 24.60 3.03 8.63
N MET A 51 25.59 2.50 9.35
CA MET A 51 25.36 1.76 10.59
C MET A 51 24.69 2.60 11.67
N LEU A 52 25.07 3.87 11.82
CA LEU A 52 24.45 4.78 12.78
C LEU A 52 23.01 5.12 12.38
N SER A 53 22.76 5.32 11.08
CA SER A 53 21.41 5.48 10.54
C SER A 53 20.57 4.25 10.87
N ASN A 54 21.06 3.05 10.59
CA ASN A 54 20.40 1.79 10.92
C ASN A 54 20.12 1.62 12.42
N ILE A 55 21.05 1.98 13.30
CA ILE A 55 20.84 1.94 14.76
C ILE A 55 19.74 2.92 15.16
N TRP A 56 19.76 4.14 14.61
CA TRP A 56 18.79 5.17 14.90
C TRP A 56 17.39 4.80 14.40
N SER A 57 17.27 4.35 13.14
CA SER A 57 16.01 3.87 12.55
C SER A 57 15.41 2.75 13.39
N LYS A 58 16.21 1.75 13.80
CA LYS A 58 15.74 0.67 14.68
C LYS A 58 15.20 1.17 16.02
N LYS A 59 15.80 2.21 16.59
CA LYS A 59 15.36 2.80 17.86
C LYS A 59 14.11 3.66 17.71
N ARG A 60 13.91 4.24 16.54
CA ARG A 60 12.70 4.97 16.20
C ARG A 60 11.54 4.04 15.89
N GLU A 61 11.77 3.03 15.07
CA GLU A 61 10.82 1.96 14.73
C GLU A 61 10.41 1.13 15.94
N SER A 62 11.30 0.90 16.91
CA SER A 62 10.94 0.16 18.12
C SER A 62 9.99 0.91 19.06
N GLY A 63 9.63 2.15 18.72
CA GLY A 63 8.85 3.02 19.58
C GLY A 63 9.63 3.51 20.80
N GLU A 64 10.92 3.14 20.95
CA GLU A 64 11.73 3.53 22.11
C GLU A 64 12.08 5.02 22.08
N PHE A 65 12.24 5.61 20.89
CA PHE A 65 12.64 7.00 20.67
C PHE A 65 11.60 7.82 19.87
N THR A 66 10.31 7.72 20.21
CA THR A 66 9.27 8.60 19.67
C THR A 66 9.01 9.79 20.59
N GLN A 67 8.22 10.76 20.12
CA GLN A 67 7.76 11.84 20.99
C GLN A 67 7.00 11.28 22.20
N GLU A 68 6.11 10.32 21.97
CA GLU A 68 5.22 9.72 22.95
C GLU A 68 6.03 8.94 23.99
N SER A 69 7.01 8.14 23.56
CA SER A 69 7.84 7.34 24.46
C SER A 69 8.75 8.21 25.32
N LEU A 70 9.35 9.25 24.73
CA LEU A 70 10.21 10.17 25.47
C LEU A 70 9.39 11.05 26.42
N TRP A 71 8.19 11.48 26.02
CA TRP A 71 7.30 12.23 26.90
C TRP A 71 6.82 11.37 28.06
N ALA A 72 6.41 10.14 27.79
CA ALA A 72 6.02 9.17 28.83
C ALA A 72 7.18 8.89 29.79
N PHE A 73 8.41 8.80 29.28
CA PHE A 73 9.60 8.65 30.11
C PHE A 73 9.81 9.88 31.01
N VAL A 74 9.74 11.10 30.46
CA VAL A 74 9.83 12.34 31.26
C VAL A 74 8.71 12.41 32.30
N ASP A 75 7.49 12.04 31.95
CA ASP A 75 6.35 12.00 32.89
C ASP A 75 6.56 10.99 34.02
N SER A 76 7.14 9.82 33.69
CA SER A 76 7.47 8.81 34.69
C SER A 76 8.48 9.34 35.70
N LEU A 77 9.53 10.05 35.24
CA LEU A 77 10.52 10.67 36.11
C LEU A 77 9.92 11.84 36.90
N GLY A 78 9.06 12.63 36.25
CA GLY A 78 8.29 13.69 36.89
C GLY A 78 7.47 13.19 38.07
N THR A 79 6.84 12.02 37.89
CA THR A 79 6.07 11.31 38.92
C THR A 79 6.95 10.83 40.07
N VAL A 80 8.09 10.19 39.75
CA VAL A 80 9.07 9.74 40.76
C VAL A 80 9.58 10.90 41.61
N MET A 81 9.69 12.09 41.02
CA MET A 81 10.21 13.30 41.67
C MET A 81 9.13 14.18 42.31
N ASP A 82 7.84 13.84 42.20
CA ASP A 82 6.75 14.74 42.57
C ASP A 82 6.77 15.19 44.05
N GLU A 83 7.04 14.27 44.98
CA GLU A 83 7.16 14.62 46.39
C GLU A 83 8.47 15.37 46.69
N SER A 84 9.60 14.90 46.14
CA SER A 84 10.93 15.45 46.45
C SER A 84 11.09 16.87 45.92
N GLN A 85 10.57 17.17 44.73
CA GLN A 85 10.61 18.50 44.15
C GLN A 85 9.78 19.50 44.97
N LYS A 86 8.58 19.12 45.47
CA LYS A 86 7.75 19.99 46.33
C LYS A 86 8.48 20.36 47.62
N LEU A 87 9.11 19.37 48.26
CA LEU A 87 9.90 19.60 49.47
C LEU A 87 11.12 20.48 49.19
N ASN A 88 11.81 20.24 48.08
CA ASN A 88 12.95 21.05 47.64
C ASN A 88 12.54 22.52 47.49
N PHE A 89 11.50 22.81 46.72
CA PHE A 89 11.08 24.19 46.45
C PHE A 89 10.33 24.85 47.62
N THR A 90 9.83 24.07 48.59
CA THR A 90 9.36 24.60 49.88
C THR A 90 10.55 25.05 50.73
N ARG A 91 11.67 24.32 50.68
CA ARG A 91 12.87 24.62 51.47
C ARG A 91 13.72 25.73 50.83
N TRP A 92 13.85 25.70 49.51
CA TRP A 92 14.62 26.64 48.71
C TRP A 92 13.72 27.27 47.66
N ASP A 93 13.36 28.53 47.86
CA ASP A 93 12.52 29.30 46.94
C ASP A 93 13.32 29.76 45.71
N ASN A 94 13.67 28.80 44.86
CA ASN A 94 14.51 29.00 43.69
C ASN A 94 13.89 28.46 42.39
N LEU A 95 12.65 28.00 42.44
CA LEU A 95 11.89 27.65 41.23
C LEU A 95 11.65 28.91 40.40
N GLY A 96 11.99 28.90 39.12
CA GLY A 96 11.90 30.08 38.26
C GLY A 96 13.10 31.03 38.32
N GLN A 97 14.17 30.65 39.01
CA GLN A 97 15.41 31.42 39.04
C GLN A 97 16.51 30.74 38.22
N LEU A 98 17.39 31.53 37.60
CA LEU A 98 18.60 31.03 36.95
C LEU A 98 19.66 30.76 38.03
N LEU A 99 19.96 29.49 38.29
CA LEU A 99 20.91 29.09 39.34
C LEU A 99 22.31 28.78 38.80
N THR A 100 22.39 28.38 37.54
CA THR A 100 23.64 28.03 36.86
C THR A 100 23.65 28.63 35.45
N LEU A 101 24.15 27.90 34.45
CA LEU A 101 24.28 28.35 33.06
C LEU A 101 23.00 28.17 32.24
N GLN A 102 21.89 27.77 32.85
CA GLN A 102 20.62 27.55 32.16
C GLN A 102 20.12 28.80 31.40
N GLN A 103 19.58 28.60 30.20
CA GLN A 103 19.18 29.69 29.31
C GLN A 103 17.92 30.42 29.79
N PHE A 104 16.96 29.71 30.38
CA PHE A 104 15.71 30.27 30.87
C PHE A 104 15.19 29.41 32.03
N ALA A 105 14.36 30.00 32.91
CA ALA A 105 13.72 29.31 34.03
C ALA A 105 12.19 29.48 33.92
N PRO A 106 11.45 28.43 33.52
CA PRO A 106 10.00 28.45 33.28
C PRO A 106 9.10 28.89 34.44
N GLY A 107 9.62 29.01 35.67
CA GLY A 107 8.84 29.50 36.82
C GLY A 107 8.05 28.42 37.55
N THR A 108 7.88 27.24 36.96
CA THR A 108 7.14 26.12 37.56
C THR A 108 7.78 24.78 37.22
N TYR A 109 7.61 23.79 38.09
CA TYR A 109 8.14 22.44 37.88
C TYR A 109 7.57 21.78 36.62
N GLN A 110 6.28 21.97 36.34
CA GLN A 110 5.67 21.51 35.09
C GLN A 110 6.22 22.23 33.85
N GLY A 111 6.58 23.51 33.99
CA GLY A 111 7.29 24.26 32.95
C GLY A 111 8.68 23.68 32.66
N GLU A 112 9.42 23.23 33.69
CA GLU A 112 10.72 22.55 33.52
C GLU A 112 10.55 21.23 32.74
N LEU A 113 9.55 20.42 33.08
CA LEU A 113 9.26 19.17 32.35
C LEU A 113 8.87 19.44 30.89
N ALA A 114 8.04 20.46 30.64
CA ALA A 114 7.63 20.84 29.29
C ALA A 114 8.80 21.25 28.40
N VAL A 115 9.82 21.88 28.99
CA VAL A 115 11.03 22.31 28.28
C VAL A 115 11.88 21.13 27.85
N ILE A 116 12.06 20.16 28.75
CA ILE A 116 12.77 18.91 28.45
C ILE A 116 12.05 18.15 27.35
N LYS A 117 10.71 18.00 27.45
CA LYS A 117 9.88 17.35 26.43
C LYS A 117 9.98 18.00 25.06
N ARG A 118 9.96 19.34 25.01
CA ARG A 118 10.14 20.10 23.76
C ARG A 118 11.52 19.87 23.16
N TYR A 119 12.58 19.98 23.97
CA TYR A 119 13.95 19.74 23.51
C TYR A 119 14.09 18.35 22.89
N LEU A 120 13.59 17.31 23.56
CA LEU A 120 13.69 15.93 23.13
C LEU A 120 12.96 15.68 21.80
N ASN A 121 11.75 16.22 21.64
CA ASN A 121 10.98 16.13 20.40
C ASN A 121 11.72 16.78 19.21
N GLU A 122 12.19 18.02 19.39
CA GLU A 122 12.95 18.73 18.36
C GLU A 122 14.30 18.06 18.05
N ARG A 123 14.96 17.48 19.06
CA ARG A 123 16.24 16.79 18.88
C ARG A 123 16.07 15.49 18.09
N ILE A 124 15.01 14.74 18.34
CA ILE A 124 14.60 13.56 17.58
C ILE A 124 14.51 13.92 16.09
N ARG A 125 13.75 14.96 15.73
CA ARG A 125 13.60 15.46 14.34
C ARG A 125 14.93 15.94 13.73
N TRP A 126 15.79 16.55 14.54
CA TRP A 126 17.12 16.95 14.11
C TRP A 126 18.00 15.74 13.76
N ILE A 127 17.99 14.70 14.60
CA ILE A 127 18.77 13.48 14.34
C ILE A 127 18.22 12.77 13.09
N ASP A 128 16.91 12.83 12.86
CA ASP A 128 16.28 12.26 11.67
C ASP A 128 16.79 12.86 10.39
N THR A 129 16.75 14.18 10.34
CA THR A 129 17.27 14.94 9.22
C THR A 129 18.75 14.64 8.98
N LYS A 130 19.52 14.41 10.06
CA LYS A 130 20.97 14.20 10.00
C LYS A 130 21.38 12.79 9.60
N LEU A 131 20.61 11.77 9.96
CA LEU A 131 20.87 10.37 9.62
C LEU A 131 20.01 9.89 8.45
N GLY A 132 19.18 10.76 7.88
CA GLY A 132 18.27 10.40 6.81
C GLY A 132 17.15 9.46 7.27
N TYR A 133 16.82 9.47 8.57
CA TYR A 133 15.62 8.81 9.04
C TYR A 133 14.42 9.61 8.55
N LYS A 134 13.48 8.91 7.92
CA LYS A 134 12.23 9.50 7.44
C LYS A 134 11.15 9.00 8.39
N ASP A 135 10.93 9.73 9.49
CA ASP A 135 9.71 9.60 10.27
C ASP A 135 8.65 10.54 9.68
N TYR A 136 7.47 10.00 9.51
CA TYR A 136 6.45 10.52 8.62
C TYR A 136 5.32 11.11 9.47
N ASP A 137 5.48 12.36 9.93
CA ASP A 137 4.39 13.21 10.43
C ASP A 137 4.84 14.70 10.48
N ASP A 138 4.17 15.56 9.69
CA ASP A 138 4.17 17.02 9.86
C ASP A 138 2.72 17.50 9.79
N ASP A 139 2.28 18.28 10.78
CA ASP A 139 0.91 18.77 10.93
C ASP A 139 0.61 19.98 10.00
N ASP A 140 0.99 19.86 8.73
CA ASP A 140 0.49 20.65 7.59
C ASP A 140 0.13 19.73 6.40
N VAL A 141 -0.11 18.45 6.68
CA VAL A 141 -0.25 17.39 5.67
C VAL A 141 -1.71 17.34 5.16
N PRO A 142 -1.92 17.30 3.83
CA PRO A 142 -3.25 17.15 3.23
C PRO A 142 -4.00 15.98 3.85
N THR A 143 -5.33 15.99 3.78
CA THR A 143 -6.23 14.87 4.16
C THR A 143 -6.01 13.56 3.38
N ASP A 144 -4.82 13.34 2.83
CA ASP A 144 -4.41 12.27 1.92
C ASP A 144 -2.91 11.97 2.09
N THR A 145 -2.50 11.45 3.24
CA THR A 145 -1.12 10.95 3.36
C THR A 145 -1.00 9.61 2.63
N LEU A 146 -0.16 9.59 1.58
CA LEU A 146 0.05 8.47 0.68
C LEU A 146 1.38 7.78 0.98
N LEU A 147 1.34 6.55 1.48
CA LEU A 147 2.51 5.70 1.59
C LEU A 147 2.76 5.00 0.25
N ILE A 148 3.94 5.23 -0.32
CA ILE A 148 4.41 4.55 -1.53
C ILE A 148 4.96 3.18 -1.14
N ILE A 149 4.44 2.14 -1.77
CA ILE A 149 4.78 0.75 -1.52
C ILE A 149 5.48 0.22 -2.77
N ASP A 150 6.81 0.16 -2.75
CA ASP A 150 7.59 -0.41 -3.85
C ASP A 150 8.28 -1.73 -3.47
N SER A 151 8.21 -2.10 -2.19
CA SER A 151 8.78 -3.32 -1.64
C SER A 151 7.82 -4.06 -0.68
N PRO A 152 8.04 -5.36 -0.44
CA PRO A 152 7.33 -6.09 0.60
C PRO A 152 7.47 -5.44 1.98
N GLU A 153 8.64 -4.91 2.31
CA GLU A 153 8.89 -4.24 3.59
C GLU A 153 8.05 -2.97 3.76
N ASP A 154 7.79 -2.22 2.69
CA ASP A 154 6.87 -1.07 2.73
C ASP A 154 5.42 -1.50 2.98
N LEU A 155 5.00 -2.64 2.40
CA LEU A 155 3.67 -3.20 2.65
C LEU A 155 3.52 -3.63 4.12
N LEU A 156 4.59 -4.19 4.70
CA LEU A 156 4.63 -4.51 6.13
C LEU A 156 4.57 -3.23 6.98
N ALA A 157 5.30 -2.17 6.62
CA ALA A 157 5.24 -0.88 7.32
C ALA A 157 3.84 -0.25 7.23
N PHE A 158 3.20 -0.29 6.07
CA PHE A 158 1.82 0.14 5.87
C PHE A 158 0.84 -0.63 6.77
N GLN A 159 0.99 -1.94 6.83
CA GLN A 159 0.20 -2.81 7.71
C GLN A 159 0.39 -2.44 9.18
N GLN A 160 1.63 -2.19 9.61
CA GLN A 160 1.92 -1.81 11.00
C GLN A 160 1.36 -0.43 11.36
N ALA A 161 1.49 0.55 10.46
CA ALA A 161 0.88 1.89 10.57
C ALA A 161 -0.63 1.80 10.88
N VAL A 162 -1.35 0.98 10.11
CA VAL A 162 -2.79 0.77 10.29
C VAL A 162 -3.08 0.02 11.59
N ASN A 163 -2.40 -1.10 11.85
CA ASN A 163 -2.79 -2.03 12.91
C ASN A 163 -2.35 -1.57 14.32
N TYR A 164 -1.14 -1.04 14.44
CA TYR A 164 -0.51 -0.77 15.73
C TYR A 164 -0.46 0.70 16.10
N TYR A 165 -0.35 1.58 15.10
CA TYR A 165 -0.30 3.04 15.29
C TYR A 165 -1.66 3.72 15.09
N GLY A 166 -2.69 2.98 14.67
CA GLY A 166 -4.06 3.48 14.57
C GLY A 166 -4.30 4.41 13.38
N LEU A 167 -3.40 4.44 12.38
CA LEU A 167 -3.51 5.26 11.17
C LEU A 167 -4.49 4.61 10.16
N THR A 168 -5.74 4.41 10.59
CA THR A 168 -6.73 3.63 9.84
C THR A 168 -7.15 4.25 8.50
N SER A 169 -6.93 5.55 8.30
CA SER A 169 -7.22 6.27 7.06
C SER A 169 -5.99 6.47 6.16
N LEU A 170 -4.83 5.85 6.47
CA LEU A 170 -3.62 5.97 5.67
C LEU A 170 -3.87 5.48 4.24
N ASN A 171 -3.52 6.29 3.23
CA ASN A 171 -3.59 5.86 1.84
C ASN A 171 -2.31 5.09 1.47
N GLY A 172 -2.44 4.00 0.73
CA GLY A 172 -1.31 3.21 0.22
C GLY A 172 -1.34 3.16 -1.30
N ARG A 173 -0.19 3.25 -1.96
CA ARG A 173 -0.09 3.09 -3.41
C ARG A 173 1.07 2.21 -3.80
N LEU A 174 0.80 1.15 -4.56
CA LEU A 174 1.86 0.33 -5.15
C LEU A 174 2.55 1.08 -6.29
N GLU A 175 3.88 1.01 -6.36
CA GLU A 175 4.68 1.48 -7.51
C GLU A 175 5.47 0.35 -8.19
N ALA A 176 5.34 -0.87 -7.68
CA ALA A 176 5.92 -2.06 -8.26
C ALA A 176 5.04 -3.28 -7.99
N ASN A 177 5.25 -4.34 -8.78
CA ASN A 177 4.76 -5.67 -8.41
C ASN A 177 5.48 -6.13 -7.15
N LEU A 178 4.76 -6.79 -6.25
CA LEU A 178 5.30 -7.24 -4.97
C LEU A 178 5.41 -8.76 -4.91
N ASP A 179 6.59 -9.27 -4.62
CA ASP A 179 6.80 -10.68 -4.24
C ASP A 179 6.91 -10.77 -2.72
N LEU A 180 5.88 -11.29 -2.05
CA LEU A 180 5.79 -11.33 -0.59
C LEU A 180 6.43 -12.58 0.04
N SER A 181 7.21 -13.35 -0.72
CA SER A 181 7.93 -14.51 -0.19
C SER A 181 8.86 -14.17 0.98
N SER A 182 9.40 -12.95 1.04
CA SER A 182 10.22 -12.47 2.16
C SER A 182 9.43 -12.24 3.46
N LEU A 183 8.09 -12.11 3.38
CA LEU A 183 7.21 -11.81 4.50
C LEU A 183 6.43 -13.02 5.02
N GLU A 184 6.78 -14.24 4.59
CA GLU A 184 6.11 -15.45 5.03
C GLU A 184 6.05 -15.49 6.57
N TYR A 185 4.83 -15.56 7.12
CA TYR A 185 4.52 -15.51 8.56
C TYR A 185 4.74 -14.18 9.29
N MET A 186 5.23 -13.13 8.64
CA MET A 186 5.42 -11.80 9.24
C MET A 186 4.25 -10.86 8.97
N LEU A 187 3.64 -10.95 7.78
CA LEU A 187 2.54 -10.07 7.41
C LEU A 187 1.23 -10.53 8.06
N GLU A 188 0.64 -9.66 8.86
CA GLU A 188 -0.71 -9.83 9.39
C GLU A 188 -1.76 -9.15 8.48
N PRO A 189 -3.04 -9.51 8.56
CA PRO A 189 -4.08 -8.80 7.81
C PRO A 189 -4.11 -7.29 8.14
N ILE A 190 -4.21 -6.45 7.12
CA ILE A 190 -4.33 -4.99 7.26
C ILE A 190 -5.72 -4.64 7.80
N GLY A 191 -5.77 -3.86 8.88
CA GLY A 191 -6.98 -3.54 9.61
C GLY A 191 -7.39 -4.64 10.59
N THR A 192 -7.70 -4.23 11.82
CA THR A 192 -8.15 -5.13 12.90
C THR A 192 -9.55 -4.74 13.37
N VAL A 193 -10.15 -5.56 14.25
CA VAL A 193 -11.45 -5.22 14.87
C VAL A 193 -11.39 -3.89 15.64
N GLY A 194 -10.25 -3.57 16.27
CA GLY A 194 -10.04 -2.33 17.01
C GLY A 194 -9.67 -1.15 16.12
N ASN A 195 -8.92 -1.42 15.04
CA ASN A 195 -8.43 -0.44 14.07
C ASN A 195 -8.87 -0.85 12.66
N PRO A 196 -10.16 -0.77 12.31
CA PRO A 196 -10.65 -1.16 10.99
C PRO A 196 -10.14 -0.18 9.93
N TYR A 197 -9.63 -0.70 8.82
CA TYR A 197 -9.10 0.15 7.74
C TYR A 197 -10.22 0.92 7.02
N ILE A 198 -10.00 2.23 6.81
CA ILE A 198 -10.94 3.18 6.17
C ILE A 198 -10.27 4.07 5.11
N GLY A 199 -9.00 3.84 4.79
CA GLY A 199 -8.25 4.62 3.79
C GLY A 199 -8.42 4.13 2.34
N CYS A 200 -7.61 4.67 1.43
CA CYS A 200 -7.50 4.24 0.04
C CYS A 200 -6.22 3.45 -0.23
N PHE A 201 -6.34 2.19 -0.65
CA PHE A 201 -5.23 1.38 -1.16
C PHE A 201 -5.35 1.23 -2.68
N ASP A 202 -4.41 1.80 -3.43
CA ASP A 202 -4.38 1.79 -4.90
C ASP A 202 -3.18 0.98 -5.42
N GLY A 203 -3.46 -0.17 -6.02
CA GLY A 203 -2.43 -1.03 -6.57
C GLY A 203 -1.86 -0.58 -7.92
N GLN A 204 -2.42 0.46 -8.56
CA GLN A 204 -1.93 1.00 -9.84
C GLN A 204 -1.81 -0.03 -10.99
N GLY A 205 -2.52 -1.15 -10.91
CA GLY A 205 -2.47 -2.26 -11.87
C GLY A 205 -1.37 -3.28 -11.58
N HIS A 206 -0.67 -3.19 -10.44
CA HIS A 206 0.39 -4.11 -10.06
C HIS A 206 -0.13 -5.45 -9.54
N THR A 207 0.73 -6.46 -9.66
CA THR A 207 0.50 -7.81 -9.15
C THR A 207 1.17 -8.00 -7.79
N ILE A 208 0.49 -8.70 -6.89
CA ILE A 208 1.05 -9.21 -5.64
C ILE A 208 1.15 -10.73 -5.75
N SER A 209 2.33 -11.26 -5.46
CA SER A 209 2.70 -12.67 -5.56
C SER A 209 3.12 -13.21 -4.19
N ASN A 210 3.03 -14.53 -4.02
CA ASN A 210 3.48 -15.29 -2.86
C ASN A 210 2.91 -14.82 -1.52
N LEU A 211 1.75 -14.13 -1.53
CA LEU A 211 1.03 -13.79 -0.30
C LEU A 211 0.56 -15.08 0.38
N THR A 212 0.99 -15.33 1.62
CA THR A 212 0.47 -16.43 2.43
C THR A 212 -0.17 -15.90 3.70
N MET A 213 -1.50 -15.99 3.77
CA MET A 213 -2.28 -15.69 4.97
C MET A 213 -2.86 -17.00 5.51
N ASN A 214 -2.40 -17.46 6.66
CA ASN A 214 -2.86 -18.72 7.25
C ASN A 214 -3.11 -18.55 8.75
N SER A 215 -4.36 -18.33 9.12
CA SER A 215 -4.77 -18.11 10.51
C SER A 215 -6.00 -18.94 10.84
N GLY A 216 -5.96 -19.71 11.93
CA GLY A 216 -7.14 -20.41 12.43
C GLY A 216 -8.26 -19.50 12.96
N GLY A 217 -8.09 -18.17 12.86
CA GLY A 217 -9.05 -17.17 13.30
C GLY A 217 -10.01 -16.69 12.21
N ASN A 218 -10.70 -15.59 12.51
CA ASN A 218 -11.65 -14.95 11.60
C ASN A 218 -11.03 -13.70 10.96
N TYR A 219 -11.66 -13.16 9.91
CA TYR A 219 -11.23 -11.94 9.22
C TYR A 219 -9.83 -12.07 8.62
N VAL A 220 -9.68 -13.04 7.71
CA VAL A 220 -8.38 -13.38 7.12
C VAL A 220 -8.33 -12.93 5.67
N GLY A 221 -7.33 -12.14 5.33
CA GLY A 221 -7.11 -11.55 4.02
C GLY A 221 -5.89 -10.67 4.00
N LEU A 222 -5.54 -10.11 2.83
CA LEU A 222 -4.59 -8.99 2.78
C LEU A 222 -5.11 -7.84 3.64
N PHE A 223 -6.41 -7.58 3.60
CA PHE A 223 -7.14 -6.76 4.55
C PHE A 223 -7.97 -7.66 5.46
N GLY A 224 -7.77 -7.58 6.77
CA GLY A 224 -8.55 -8.35 7.73
C GLY A 224 -9.92 -7.73 7.94
N VAL A 225 -9.92 -6.51 8.50
CA VAL A 225 -11.14 -5.77 8.84
C VAL A 225 -11.13 -4.37 8.24
N VAL A 226 -12.15 -4.07 7.45
CA VAL A 226 -12.40 -2.73 6.89
C VAL A 226 -13.68 -2.10 7.46
N SER A 227 -13.88 -0.81 7.24
CA SER A 227 -15.13 -0.11 7.57
C SER A 227 -15.50 0.92 6.50
N GLY A 228 -16.66 1.56 6.65
CA GLY A 228 -17.13 2.58 5.72
C GLY A 228 -16.11 3.71 5.54
N GLY A 229 -15.82 4.05 4.30
CA GLY A 229 -14.74 4.95 3.88
C GLY A 229 -13.64 4.24 3.09
N ALA A 230 -13.42 2.94 3.33
CA ALA A 230 -12.37 2.20 2.66
C ALA A 230 -12.57 2.12 1.14
N THR A 231 -11.49 2.36 0.39
CA THR A 231 -11.40 2.15 -1.06
C THR A 231 -10.19 1.28 -1.36
N ILE A 232 -10.38 0.11 -1.94
CA ILE A 232 -9.32 -0.86 -2.23
C ILE A 232 -9.40 -1.18 -3.72
N LYS A 233 -8.37 -0.85 -4.49
CA LYS A 233 -8.46 -0.90 -5.95
C LYS A 233 -7.18 -1.24 -6.70
N ASN A 234 -7.34 -1.65 -7.95
CA ASN A 234 -6.29 -1.74 -8.97
C ASN A 234 -5.12 -2.70 -8.66
N PHE A 235 -5.37 -3.91 -8.15
CA PHE A 235 -4.32 -4.94 -8.09
C PHE A 235 -4.88 -6.34 -8.30
N VAL A 236 -3.97 -7.27 -8.59
CA VAL A 236 -4.25 -8.69 -8.71
C VAL A 236 -3.41 -9.46 -7.70
N LEU A 237 -4.03 -10.36 -6.95
CA LEU A 237 -3.30 -11.45 -6.29
C LEU A 237 -3.15 -12.60 -7.29
N ASP A 238 -1.92 -12.96 -7.64
CA ASP A 238 -1.67 -14.02 -8.62
C ASP A 238 -1.91 -15.44 -8.05
N GLU A 239 -1.73 -16.45 -8.90
CA GLU A 239 -1.99 -17.85 -8.57
C GLU A 239 -1.10 -18.42 -7.45
N THR A 240 0.00 -17.74 -7.13
CA THR A 240 0.92 -18.16 -6.06
C THR A 240 0.42 -17.73 -4.67
N CYS A 241 -0.61 -16.89 -4.60
CA CYS A 241 -1.19 -16.43 -3.34
C CYS A 241 -2.12 -17.47 -2.69
N SER A 242 -2.15 -17.49 -1.36
CA SER A 242 -2.99 -18.39 -0.56
C SER A 242 -3.52 -17.70 0.69
N ILE A 243 -4.85 -17.67 0.85
CA ILE A 243 -5.55 -17.10 1.99
C ILE A 243 -6.41 -18.18 2.64
N SER A 244 -6.14 -18.50 3.90
CA SER A 244 -6.79 -19.57 4.65
C SER A 244 -7.15 -19.14 6.07
N GLY A 245 -8.41 -19.32 6.46
CA GLY A 245 -8.82 -19.17 7.85
C GLY A 245 -10.14 -19.84 8.27
N ALA A 246 -10.68 -19.48 9.43
CA ALA A 246 -11.91 -20.09 9.96
C ALA A 246 -13.17 -19.51 9.32
N SER A 247 -13.44 -18.22 9.55
CA SER A 247 -14.57 -17.51 8.95
C SER A 247 -14.20 -16.13 8.44
N TYR A 248 -14.93 -15.65 7.42
CA TYR A 248 -14.75 -14.31 6.83
C TYR A 248 -13.36 -14.21 6.17
N VAL A 249 -13.22 -14.88 5.03
CA VAL A 249 -11.94 -15.08 4.34
C VAL A 249 -12.03 -14.58 2.90
N GLY A 250 -11.05 -13.78 2.47
CA GLY A 250 -10.97 -13.20 1.12
C GLY A 250 -9.78 -12.24 0.97
N ILE A 251 -9.63 -11.53 -0.15
CA ILE A 251 -8.71 -10.37 -0.20
C ILE A 251 -9.02 -9.43 0.98
N ILE A 252 -10.31 -9.19 1.21
CA ILE A 252 -10.85 -8.54 2.40
C ILE A 252 -11.60 -9.59 3.24
N GLY A 253 -11.15 -9.84 4.46
CA GLY A 253 -11.78 -10.80 5.36
C GLY A 253 -13.23 -10.40 5.70
N GLY A 254 -13.45 -9.15 6.09
CA GLY A 254 -14.81 -8.62 6.25
C GLY A 254 -14.86 -7.19 6.77
N SER A 255 -16.06 -6.70 7.05
CA SER A 255 -16.27 -5.35 7.57
C SER A 255 -16.75 -5.32 9.02
N ASN A 256 -16.29 -4.32 9.76
CA ASN A 256 -16.82 -3.95 11.07
C ASN A 256 -17.15 -2.45 11.11
N GLY A 257 -18.42 -2.11 10.85
CA GLY A 257 -18.89 -0.73 10.85
C GLY A 257 -20.00 -0.50 9.83
N SER A 258 -20.34 0.76 9.59
CA SER A 258 -21.34 1.18 8.61
C SER A 258 -20.76 2.15 7.60
N GLY A 259 -21.40 2.30 6.45
CA GLY A 259 -20.97 3.17 5.36
C GLY A 259 -20.53 2.37 4.13
N ILE A 260 -20.06 3.10 3.12
CA ILE A 260 -19.70 2.52 1.82
C ILE A 260 -18.27 1.98 1.87
N ILE A 261 -18.07 0.77 1.33
CA ILE A 261 -16.74 0.18 1.09
C ILE A 261 -16.62 -0.03 -0.41
N THR A 262 -15.60 0.52 -1.04
CA THR A 262 -15.40 0.41 -2.50
C THR A 262 -14.28 -0.58 -2.80
N MET A 263 -14.58 -1.54 -3.66
CA MET A 263 -13.65 -2.52 -4.23
C MET A 263 -13.70 -2.38 -5.75
N GLU A 264 -12.58 -2.02 -6.38
CA GLU A 264 -12.57 -1.68 -7.81
C GLU A 264 -11.34 -2.26 -8.51
N CYS A 265 -11.53 -2.94 -9.64
CA CYS A 265 -10.40 -3.51 -10.41
C CYS A 265 -9.51 -4.43 -9.54
N LEU A 266 -10.16 -5.36 -8.82
CA LEU A 266 -9.48 -6.35 -7.97
C LEU A 266 -9.54 -7.73 -8.62
N GLY A 267 -8.40 -8.40 -8.75
CA GLY A 267 -8.28 -9.78 -9.21
C GLY A 267 -7.80 -10.73 -8.12
N ASN A 268 -8.37 -11.93 -8.04
CA ASN A 268 -7.81 -13.02 -7.24
C ASN A 268 -7.69 -14.30 -8.08
N GLU A 269 -6.46 -14.66 -8.39
CA GLU A 269 -6.07 -15.88 -9.12
C GLU A 269 -5.54 -16.95 -8.15
N GLY A 270 -5.24 -16.55 -6.91
CA GLY A 270 -4.80 -17.41 -5.83
C GLY A 270 -5.93 -18.17 -5.12
N SER A 271 -5.55 -19.00 -4.16
CA SER A 271 -6.49 -19.84 -3.41
C SER A 271 -7.10 -19.14 -2.19
N THR A 272 -8.41 -19.31 -1.97
CA THR A 272 -9.13 -18.78 -0.80
C THR A 272 -9.87 -19.91 -0.07
N THR A 273 -9.55 -20.15 1.21
CA THR A 273 -10.14 -21.24 2.00
C THR A 273 -10.69 -20.75 3.34
N ALA A 274 -11.99 -20.93 3.58
CA ALA A 274 -12.61 -20.81 4.90
C ALA A 274 -13.01 -22.20 5.41
N THR A 275 -12.45 -22.63 6.54
CA THR A 275 -12.74 -23.95 7.12
C THR A 275 -14.12 -24.04 7.75
N GLU A 276 -14.72 -22.91 8.15
CA GLU A 276 -16.07 -22.85 8.71
C GLU A 276 -17.05 -22.15 7.78
N ARG A 277 -16.92 -20.84 7.53
CA ARG A 277 -17.95 -20.05 6.84
C ARG A 277 -17.38 -18.89 6.03
N ASN A 278 -18.12 -18.46 5.01
CA ASN A 278 -17.90 -17.18 4.32
C ASN A 278 -16.49 -17.04 3.74
N ALA A 279 -16.12 -17.97 2.86
CA ALA A 279 -15.08 -17.72 1.86
C ALA A 279 -15.67 -16.88 0.72
N GLY A 280 -14.98 -15.80 0.37
CA GLY A 280 -15.21 -15.00 -0.82
C GLY A 280 -13.88 -14.50 -1.33
N GLY A 281 -13.51 -14.84 -2.57
CA GLY A 281 -12.21 -14.52 -3.15
C GLY A 281 -11.87 -13.03 -3.08
N ILE A 282 -12.85 -12.13 -3.17
CA ILE A 282 -12.66 -10.70 -2.92
C ILE A 282 -13.04 -10.32 -1.49
N TYR A 283 -14.21 -10.75 -1.01
CA TYR A 283 -14.79 -10.24 0.24
C TYR A 283 -15.48 -11.33 1.06
N GLY A 284 -14.98 -11.59 2.25
CA GLY A 284 -15.50 -12.65 3.13
C GLY A 284 -16.90 -12.34 3.66
N CYS A 285 -17.09 -11.34 4.52
CA CYS A 285 -18.41 -11.08 5.13
C CYS A 285 -18.69 -9.63 5.55
N ASN A 286 -19.92 -9.19 5.31
CA ASN A 286 -20.53 -7.98 5.87
C ASN A 286 -21.39 -8.35 7.08
N MET A 287 -20.77 -8.40 8.26
CA MET A 287 -21.44 -8.84 9.48
C MET A 287 -22.61 -7.93 9.87
N GLY A 288 -23.82 -8.50 9.93
CA GLY A 288 -25.03 -7.76 10.30
C GLY A 288 -25.52 -6.77 9.24
N ALA A 289 -24.99 -6.85 8.00
CA ALA A 289 -25.40 -6.02 6.87
C ALA A 289 -25.33 -4.51 7.14
N LYS A 290 -24.35 -4.08 7.95
CA LYS A 290 -24.21 -2.68 8.41
C LYS A 290 -23.49 -1.80 7.39
N ALA A 291 -22.53 -2.36 6.65
CA ALA A 291 -21.83 -1.67 5.58
C ALA A 291 -22.56 -1.85 4.23
N THR A 292 -22.17 -1.06 3.24
CA THR A 292 -22.61 -1.18 1.85
C THR A 292 -21.38 -1.45 0.98
N PRO A 293 -21.00 -2.73 0.78
CA PRO A 293 -19.89 -3.08 -0.11
C PRO A 293 -20.29 -2.86 -1.57
N ILE A 294 -19.41 -2.21 -2.33
CA ILE A 294 -19.57 -1.96 -3.76
C ILE A 294 -18.38 -2.57 -4.49
N PHE A 295 -18.66 -3.50 -5.40
CA PHE A 295 -17.69 -4.18 -6.26
C PHE A 295 -17.79 -3.62 -7.68
N ARG A 296 -16.67 -3.26 -8.29
CA ARG A 296 -16.60 -2.79 -9.68
C ARG A 296 -15.43 -3.45 -10.39
N ASN A 297 -15.65 -4.04 -11.55
CA ASN A 297 -14.56 -4.60 -12.36
C ASN A 297 -13.70 -5.62 -11.60
N CYS A 298 -14.31 -6.41 -10.71
CA CYS A 298 -13.59 -7.40 -9.89
C CYS A 298 -13.73 -8.81 -10.47
N TYR A 299 -12.69 -9.63 -10.35
CA TYR A 299 -12.75 -11.03 -10.75
C TYR A 299 -12.09 -12.02 -9.80
N VAL A 300 -12.55 -13.28 -9.88
CA VAL A 300 -11.94 -14.41 -9.18
C VAL A 300 -11.80 -15.58 -10.17
N SER A 301 -10.56 -15.93 -10.51
CA SER A 301 -10.21 -17.12 -11.30
C SER A 301 -9.58 -18.23 -10.45
N GLY A 302 -9.10 -17.88 -9.25
CA GLY A 302 -8.55 -18.83 -8.30
C GLY A 302 -9.60 -19.68 -7.57
N PRO A 303 -9.21 -20.84 -7.01
CA PRO A 303 -10.14 -21.74 -6.32
C PRO A 303 -10.62 -21.17 -4.98
N VAL A 304 -11.92 -21.23 -4.73
CA VAL A 304 -12.57 -20.82 -3.48
C VAL A 304 -13.17 -22.01 -2.76
N LYS A 305 -12.81 -22.23 -1.50
CA LYS A 305 -13.32 -23.32 -0.67
C LYS A 305 -13.90 -22.81 0.64
N GLY A 306 -15.20 -22.97 0.82
CA GLY A 306 -15.89 -22.65 2.08
C GLY A 306 -16.27 -23.87 2.90
N GLY A 307 -16.70 -23.67 4.14
CA GLY A 307 -17.49 -24.66 4.88
C GLY A 307 -19.00 -24.41 4.79
N LYS A 308 -19.41 -23.14 4.73
CA LYS A 308 -20.81 -22.69 4.71
C LYS A 308 -20.90 -21.29 4.14
N GLU A 309 -22.04 -20.93 3.51
CA GLU A 309 -22.36 -19.54 3.12
C GLU A 309 -21.18 -18.86 2.42
N SER A 310 -20.69 -19.46 1.33
CA SER A 310 -19.52 -18.99 0.58
C SER A 310 -19.90 -18.77 -0.88
N GLY A 311 -19.17 -17.88 -1.56
CA GLY A 311 -19.36 -17.52 -2.96
C GLY A 311 -18.02 -17.09 -3.57
N GLN A 312 -17.89 -17.10 -4.89
CA GLN A 312 -16.60 -16.83 -5.54
C GLN A 312 -16.11 -15.40 -5.28
N ILE A 313 -16.95 -14.37 -5.49
CA ILE A 313 -16.57 -12.98 -5.18
C ILE A 313 -16.83 -12.67 -3.71
N THR A 314 -18.02 -13.01 -3.21
CA THR A 314 -18.45 -12.65 -1.85
C THR A 314 -18.87 -13.88 -1.05
N GLY A 315 -18.41 -13.99 0.19
CA GLY A 315 -18.90 -14.99 1.14
C GLY A 315 -20.27 -14.62 1.72
N TYR A 316 -20.48 -13.36 2.12
CA TYR A 316 -21.82 -12.84 2.44
C TYR A 316 -21.85 -11.31 2.39
N ALA A 317 -22.55 -10.74 1.41
CA ALA A 317 -22.60 -9.30 1.17
C ALA A 317 -24.05 -8.77 1.01
N ALA A 318 -24.89 -8.98 2.02
CA ALA A 318 -26.23 -8.38 2.03
C ALA A 318 -26.17 -6.86 1.91
N ASN A 319 -27.12 -6.27 1.15
CA ASN A 319 -27.17 -4.85 0.76
C ASN A 319 -25.98 -4.36 -0.08
N GLY A 320 -25.14 -5.27 -0.59
CA GLY A 320 -24.04 -4.93 -1.50
C GLY A 320 -24.49 -4.62 -2.91
N GLN A 321 -23.56 -4.13 -3.72
CA GLN A 321 -23.76 -3.85 -5.14
C GLN A 321 -22.55 -4.34 -5.94
N ALA A 322 -22.75 -5.10 -7.01
CA ALA A 322 -21.72 -5.60 -7.89
C ALA A 322 -21.95 -5.08 -9.32
N TYR A 323 -20.89 -4.55 -9.92
CA TYR A 323 -20.92 -4.00 -11.27
C TYR A 323 -19.76 -4.57 -12.06
N ASN A 324 -20.05 -5.13 -13.23
CA ASN A 324 -19.04 -5.57 -14.16
C ASN A 324 -18.03 -6.55 -13.56
N CYS A 325 -18.51 -7.53 -12.78
CA CYS A 325 -17.67 -8.52 -12.10
C CYS A 325 -17.81 -9.88 -12.76
N TYR A 326 -16.80 -10.73 -12.71
CA TYR A 326 -16.97 -12.13 -13.10
C TYR A 326 -16.23 -13.11 -12.21
N ALA A 327 -16.62 -14.38 -12.25
CA ALA A 327 -15.84 -15.44 -11.59
C ALA A 327 -15.80 -16.72 -12.43
N SER A 328 -14.61 -17.26 -12.61
CA SER A 328 -14.34 -18.50 -13.35
C SER A 328 -13.69 -19.60 -12.51
N GLY A 329 -13.14 -19.26 -11.34
CA GLY A 329 -12.47 -20.22 -10.46
C GLY A 329 -13.42 -21.26 -9.85
N SER A 330 -12.89 -22.42 -9.47
CA SER A 330 -13.71 -23.46 -8.84
C SER A 330 -14.26 -23.01 -7.49
N ILE A 331 -15.44 -23.52 -7.12
CA ILE A 331 -16.01 -23.28 -5.80
C ILE A 331 -16.47 -24.57 -5.09
N GLU A 332 -16.03 -24.73 -3.84
CA GLU A 332 -16.46 -25.77 -2.91
C GLU A 332 -17.13 -25.13 -1.66
N GLY A 333 -18.04 -25.83 -0.98
CA GLY A 333 -18.50 -25.39 0.35
C GLY A 333 -19.68 -24.43 0.43
N TYR A 334 -20.57 -24.47 -0.56
CA TYR A 334 -21.80 -23.69 -0.62
C TYR A 334 -22.91 -24.31 0.27
N TYR A 335 -23.87 -23.49 0.71
CA TYR A 335 -24.89 -23.89 1.67
C TYR A 335 -25.92 -24.86 1.08
N TYR A 336 -26.21 -25.96 1.79
CA TYR A 336 -27.29 -26.94 1.49
C TYR A 336 -27.31 -27.57 0.09
N GLY A 337 -26.21 -27.54 -0.66
CA GLY A 337 -26.21 -28.09 -2.02
C GLY A 337 -26.92 -27.20 -3.06
N ASP A 338 -27.33 -25.99 -2.69
CA ASP A 338 -27.95 -25.03 -3.59
C ASP A 338 -26.88 -24.09 -4.16
N MET A 339 -26.50 -24.34 -5.42
CA MET A 339 -25.50 -23.54 -6.13
C MET A 339 -26.04 -22.21 -6.65
N SER A 340 -27.30 -21.84 -6.39
CA SER A 340 -27.93 -20.66 -7.01
C SER A 340 -27.33 -19.29 -6.64
N ASP A 341 -26.33 -19.21 -5.77
CA ASP A 341 -25.60 -17.97 -5.44
C ASP A 341 -24.07 -18.25 -5.38
N ALA A 342 -23.55 -19.02 -6.33
CA ALA A 342 -22.17 -19.50 -6.29
C ALA A 342 -21.14 -18.38 -6.42
N MET A 343 -21.48 -17.22 -6.98
CA MET A 343 -20.58 -16.08 -7.13
C MET A 343 -20.84 -14.99 -6.08
N LEU A 344 -22.11 -14.58 -5.93
CA LEU A 344 -22.54 -13.38 -5.21
C LEU A 344 -23.41 -13.72 -3.99
N ARG A 345 -22.82 -14.42 -3.02
CA ARG A 345 -23.54 -14.83 -1.81
C ARG A 345 -23.99 -13.63 -0.97
N GLY A 346 -25.25 -13.67 -0.52
CA GLY A 346 -25.90 -12.56 0.18
C GLY A 346 -26.72 -11.66 -0.75
N ASN A 347 -26.79 -12.00 -2.03
CA ASN A 347 -27.63 -11.35 -3.05
C ASN A 347 -27.41 -9.85 -3.17
N PRO A 348 -26.16 -9.37 -3.33
CA PRO A 348 -25.93 -7.99 -3.72
C PRO A 348 -26.62 -7.70 -5.06
N ARG A 349 -27.09 -6.47 -5.25
CA ARG A 349 -27.61 -6.05 -6.54
C ARG A 349 -26.50 -6.14 -7.57
N SER A 350 -26.75 -6.80 -8.69
CA SER A 350 -25.76 -6.98 -9.75
C SER A 350 -26.14 -6.25 -11.04
N VAL A 351 -25.13 -5.84 -11.80
CA VAL A 351 -25.24 -5.33 -13.17
C VAL A 351 -24.00 -5.79 -13.93
N ASN A 352 -24.17 -6.35 -15.12
CA ASN A 352 -23.09 -6.86 -15.97
C ASN A 352 -22.17 -7.89 -15.27
N CYS A 353 -22.75 -8.82 -14.49
CA CYS A 353 -21.97 -9.82 -13.76
C CYS A 353 -22.07 -11.20 -14.42
N TYR A 354 -20.98 -11.97 -14.41
CA TYR A 354 -20.89 -13.28 -15.08
C TYR A 354 -20.26 -14.36 -14.19
N SER A 355 -20.74 -15.60 -14.27
CA SER A 355 -20.18 -16.72 -13.50
C SER A 355 -20.12 -18.00 -14.33
N THR A 356 -19.08 -18.81 -14.14
CA THR A 356 -19.02 -20.18 -14.67
C THR A 356 -19.84 -21.19 -13.86
N TYR A 357 -20.41 -20.76 -12.74
CA TYR A 357 -21.31 -21.53 -11.91
C TYR A 357 -22.71 -20.90 -11.90
N PRO A 358 -23.76 -21.65 -11.52
CA PRO A 358 -25.09 -21.07 -11.35
C PRO A 358 -25.07 -19.88 -10.37
N ASP A 359 -25.70 -18.77 -10.74
CA ASP A 359 -25.91 -17.64 -9.84
C ASP A 359 -27.20 -16.90 -10.23
N ARG A 360 -28.02 -16.52 -9.25
CA ARG A 360 -29.29 -15.82 -9.49
C ARG A 360 -29.11 -14.37 -9.90
N ASN A 361 -27.98 -13.78 -9.56
CA ASN A 361 -27.64 -12.40 -9.82
C ASN A 361 -26.51 -12.26 -10.85
N ALA A 362 -25.99 -13.34 -11.44
CA ALA A 362 -25.04 -13.26 -12.53
C ALA A 362 -25.50 -14.05 -13.75
N THR A 363 -25.10 -13.60 -14.93
CA THR A 363 -25.29 -14.35 -16.17
C THR A 363 -24.34 -15.54 -16.17
N VAL A 364 -24.87 -16.74 -16.35
CA VAL A 364 -24.02 -17.94 -16.43
C VAL A 364 -23.36 -18.00 -17.80
N VAL A 365 -22.04 -18.20 -17.81
CA VAL A 365 -21.21 -18.44 -19.00
C VAL A 365 -20.46 -19.75 -18.84
N ASP A 366 -19.98 -20.35 -19.93
CA ASP A 366 -19.14 -21.54 -19.86
C ASP A 366 -17.65 -21.25 -20.12
N ASP A 367 -16.79 -22.24 -19.88
CA ASP A 367 -15.34 -22.12 -20.07
C ASP A 367 -14.95 -21.80 -21.52
N THR A 368 -15.80 -22.14 -22.50
CA THR A 368 -15.55 -21.79 -23.90
C THR A 368 -15.74 -20.30 -24.13
N GLN A 369 -16.81 -19.72 -23.57
CA GLN A 369 -17.05 -18.26 -23.61
C GLN A 369 -15.98 -17.47 -22.84
N VAL A 370 -15.44 -18.05 -21.77
CA VAL A 370 -14.31 -17.46 -21.03
C VAL A 370 -13.05 -17.46 -21.89
N ALA A 371 -12.73 -18.56 -22.57
CA ALA A 371 -11.49 -18.71 -23.35
C ALA A 371 -11.54 -18.04 -24.74
N SER A 372 -12.74 -17.90 -25.34
CA SER A 372 -12.89 -17.42 -26.71
C SER A 372 -12.73 -15.91 -26.86
N GLY A 373 -12.81 -15.14 -25.77
CA GLY A 373 -12.91 -13.68 -25.81
C GLY A 373 -14.34 -13.15 -25.63
N GLU A 374 -15.35 -14.02 -25.73
CA GLU A 374 -16.76 -13.63 -25.59
C GLU A 374 -17.03 -12.94 -24.25
N LEU A 375 -16.55 -13.53 -23.15
CA LEU A 375 -16.72 -12.92 -21.83
C LEU A 375 -16.01 -11.56 -21.74
N CYS A 376 -14.80 -11.44 -22.27
CA CYS A 376 -14.07 -10.16 -22.29
C CYS A 376 -14.84 -9.07 -23.04
N TYR A 377 -15.40 -9.43 -24.20
CA TYR A 377 -16.21 -8.52 -25.02
C TYR A 377 -17.48 -8.08 -24.28
N LEU A 378 -18.19 -9.03 -23.66
CA LEU A 378 -19.40 -8.76 -22.86
C LEU A 378 -19.11 -7.87 -21.63
N LEU A 379 -17.98 -8.07 -20.97
CA LEU A 379 -17.53 -7.25 -19.84
C LEU A 379 -17.17 -5.81 -20.25
N ASN A 380 -16.87 -5.55 -21.52
CA ASN A 380 -16.76 -4.21 -22.09
C ASN A 380 -18.09 -3.74 -22.70
N GLU A 381 -19.22 -4.37 -22.35
CA GLU A 381 -20.57 -4.05 -22.84
C GLU A 381 -20.73 -4.12 -24.37
N GLY A 382 -19.82 -4.83 -25.05
CA GLY A 382 -19.72 -4.85 -26.50
C GLY A 382 -19.29 -3.52 -27.13
N ASP A 383 -18.74 -2.60 -26.32
CA ASP A 383 -18.19 -1.33 -26.79
C ASP A 383 -16.73 -1.52 -27.24
N GLU A 384 -16.50 -1.29 -28.53
CA GLU A 384 -15.18 -1.39 -29.16
C GLU A 384 -14.51 -0.01 -29.32
N GLU A 385 -15.24 1.09 -29.11
CA GLU A 385 -14.79 2.46 -29.38
C GLU A 385 -14.27 3.19 -28.13
N SER A 386 -14.76 2.82 -26.93
CA SER A 386 -14.26 3.38 -25.67
C SER A 386 -13.01 2.67 -25.16
N ALA A 387 -12.28 3.30 -24.23
CA ALA A 387 -11.12 2.68 -23.59
C ALA A 387 -11.60 1.45 -22.79
N PRO A 388 -11.24 0.21 -23.19
CA PRO A 388 -11.75 -0.98 -22.53
C PRO A 388 -11.18 -1.09 -21.10
N VAL A 389 -11.94 -1.74 -20.21
CA VAL A 389 -11.47 -2.09 -18.87
C VAL A 389 -10.88 -3.50 -18.86
N TRP A 390 -11.47 -4.39 -19.65
CA TRP A 390 -11.10 -5.79 -19.74
C TRP A 390 -10.34 -6.07 -21.03
N TYR A 391 -9.27 -6.84 -20.90
CA TYR A 391 -8.38 -7.25 -21.98
C TYR A 391 -8.24 -8.77 -21.99
N GLN A 392 -7.96 -9.36 -23.14
CA GLN A 392 -7.67 -10.79 -23.25
C GLN A 392 -6.92 -11.07 -24.55
N THR A 393 -5.67 -11.48 -24.46
CA THR A 393 -4.84 -11.98 -25.54
C THR A 393 -5.22 -13.43 -25.85
N LEU A 394 -6.06 -13.63 -26.85
CA LEU A 394 -6.60 -14.91 -27.26
C LEU A 394 -5.49 -15.90 -27.61
N GLY A 395 -5.61 -17.11 -27.06
CA GLY A 395 -4.61 -18.17 -27.19
C GLY A 395 -3.42 -18.08 -26.22
N LEU A 396 -3.26 -16.95 -25.51
CA LEU A 396 -2.28 -16.80 -24.43
C LEU A 396 -2.98 -16.74 -23.06
N ASP A 397 -3.95 -15.85 -22.92
CA ASP A 397 -4.70 -15.65 -21.69
C ASP A 397 -5.85 -16.65 -21.57
N GLY A 398 -5.95 -17.30 -20.41
CA GLY A 398 -7.03 -18.25 -20.14
C GLY A 398 -8.38 -17.61 -19.81
N HIS A 399 -8.41 -16.31 -19.53
CA HIS A 399 -9.60 -15.55 -19.15
C HIS A 399 -9.37 -14.03 -19.33
N PRO A 400 -10.41 -13.18 -19.24
CA PRO A 400 -10.25 -11.73 -19.24
C PRO A 400 -9.34 -11.23 -18.10
N VAL A 401 -8.61 -10.14 -18.31
CA VAL A 401 -7.72 -9.54 -17.31
C VAL A 401 -7.87 -8.02 -17.28
N LEU A 402 -7.42 -7.40 -16.19
CA LEU A 402 -7.46 -5.94 -15.99
C LEU A 402 -6.21 -5.21 -16.51
N ASN A 403 -5.24 -5.96 -17.04
CA ASN A 403 -3.96 -5.41 -17.46
C ASN A 403 -4.00 -4.97 -18.93
N ILE A 404 -3.85 -3.66 -19.15
CA ILE A 404 -3.83 -3.01 -20.46
C ILE A 404 -2.71 -3.49 -21.40
N SER A 405 -1.68 -4.18 -20.90
CA SER A 405 -0.67 -4.77 -21.79
C SER A 405 -1.19 -5.96 -22.60
N HIS A 406 -2.38 -6.47 -22.29
CA HIS A 406 -3.05 -7.55 -23.02
C HIS A 406 -3.94 -6.96 -24.13
N ALA A 407 -4.27 -7.76 -25.12
CA ALA A 407 -4.98 -7.27 -26.29
C ALA A 407 -6.47 -7.00 -26.03
N GLN A 408 -7.03 -6.00 -26.72
CA GLN A 408 -8.49 -5.81 -26.78
C GLN A 408 -9.12 -6.96 -27.56
N VAL A 409 -10.32 -7.37 -27.15
CA VAL A 409 -11.15 -8.33 -27.89
C VAL A 409 -12.19 -7.59 -28.71
N LEU A 410 -12.31 -7.96 -29.99
CA LEU A 410 -13.26 -7.42 -30.96
C LEU A 410 -14.18 -8.53 -31.47
N LEU A 411 -15.37 -8.16 -31.96
CA LEU A 411 -16.33 -9.08 -32.56
C LEU A 411 -16.28 -9.01 -34.08
N ALA A 412 -16.02 -10.14 -34.75
CA ALA A 412 -16.05 -10.25 -36.20
C ALA A 412 -17.49 -10.42 -36.72
N ASP A 413 -17.70 -10.09 -38.01
CA ASP A 413 -18.99 -10.23 -38.71
C ASP A 413 -19.55 -11.66 -38.69
N ASP A 414 -18.69 -12.67 -38.56
CA ASP A 414 -19.08 -14.09 -38.50
C ASP A 414 -19.44 -14.56 -37.08
N GLY A 415 -19.40 -13.66 -36.10
CA GLY A 415 -19.69 -13.93 -34.69
C GLY A 415 -18.52 -14.51 -33.90
N THR A 416 -17.32 -14.59 -34.49
CA THR A 416 -16.10 -14.98 -33.78
C THR A 416 -15.41 -13.79 -33.12
N TYR A 417 -14.64 -14.06 -32.08
CA TYR A 417 -13.88 -13.05 -31.34
C TYR A 417 -12.41 -13.12 -31.76
N PHE A 418 -11.78 -11.96 -31.89
CA PHE A 418 -10.38 -11.85 -32.28
C PHE A 418 -9.70 -10.71 -31.53
N ASN A 419 -8.38 -10.75 -31.44
CA ASN A 419 -7.59 -9.58 -31.08
C ASN A 419 -7.23 -8.80 -32.33
N ASP A 420 -7.23 -7.48 -32.25
CA ASP A 420 -6.68 -6.65 -33.32
C ASP A 420 -5.24 -7.12 -33.63
N GLU A 421 -4.97 -7.42 -34.90
CA GLU A 421 -3.63 -7.80 -35.34
C GLU A 421 -2.76 -6.53 -35.37
N ASP A 422 -2.20 -6.13 -34.23
CA ASP A 422 -1.10 -5.15 -34.05
C ASP A 422 -1.30 -3.79 -34.79
N PRO A 423 -1.41 -2.65 -34.09
CA PRO A 423 -1.48 -1.35 -34.77
C PRO A 423 -0.15 -1.06 -35.49
N ASP A 424 -0.12 -1.38 -36.79
CA ASP A 424 0.99 -1.33 -37.73
C ASP A 424 2.22 -2.18 -37.34
N PRO A 425 2.49 -3.32 -38.04
CA PRO A 425 3.76 -4.01 -37.88
C PRO A 425 4.91 -3.04 -38.15
N VAL A 426 5.94 -3.06 -37.30
CA VAL A 426 7.21 -2.36 -37.55
C VAL A 426 7.78 -2.90 -38.86
N VAL A 427 7.44 -2.24 -39.97
CA VAL A 427 7.93 -2.62 -41.29
C VAL A 427 9.44 -2.36 -41.26
N PRO A 428 10.29 -3.38 -41.50
CA PRO A 428 11.70 -3.14 -41.73
C PRO A 428 11.82 -2.33 -43.01
N VAL A 429 11.97 -1.01 -42.90
CA VAL A 429 12.26 -0.18 -44.07
C VAL A 429 13.72 -0.42 -44.43
N TRP A 430 13.97 -1.38 -45.32
CA TRP A 430 15.21 -1.40 -46.09
C TRP A 430 14.93 -1.30 -47.59
N SER A 431 15.45 -0.18 -48.11
CA SER A 431 15.73 0.19 -49.51
C SER A 431 14.58 0.17 -50.53
N GLY A 432 14.09 1.37 -50.87
CA GLY A 432 13.96 1.73 -52.29
C GLY A 432 12.68 2.43 -52.72
N GLU A 433 11.51 2.14 -52.16
CA GLU A 433 10.25 2.51 -52.83
C GLU A 433 9.53 3.76 -52.31
N HIS A 434 9.87 4.25 -51.11
CA HIS A 434 9.27 5.47 -50.56
C HIS A 434 10.38 6.40 -50.05
N GLY A 435 10.78 7.36 -50.87
CA GLY A 435 11.86 8.30 -50.57
C GLY A 435 11.67 8.96 -49.19
N LEU A 436 12.64 8.72 -48.29
CA LEU A 436 12.70 9.30 -46.95
C LEU A 436 12.80 10.83 -47.05
N TYR A 437 11.86 11.55 -46.41
CA TYR A 437 11.82 13.01 -46.50
C TYR A 437 12.40 13.70 -45.25
N LYS A 438 12.06 13.25 -44.04
CA LYS A 438 12.58 13.80 -42.77
C LYS A 438 12.59 12.75 -41.64
N ASP A 439 13.67 12.74 -40.88
CA ASP A 439 13.91 11.89 -39.71
C ASP A 439 13.73 12.71 -38.42
N TYR A 440 13.01 12.18 -37.44
CA TYR A 440 12.77 12.81 -36.14
C TYR A 440 13.09 11.84 -35.00
N SER A 441 13.59 12.38 -33.88
CA SER A 441 13.64 11.62 -32.63
C SER A 441 12.22 11.28 -32.15
N ILE A 442 12.10 10.34 -31.22
CA ILE A 442 10.81 10.03 -30.56
C ILE A 442 10.20 11.25 -29.84
N MET A 443 11.01 12.26 -29.53
CA MET A 443 10.59 13.52 -28.91
C MET A 443 10.22 14.60 -29.94
N GLY A 444 10.16 14.25 -31.24
CA GLY A 444 9.73 15.16 -32.32
C GLY A 444 10.81 16.13 -32.82
N THR A 445 12.08 15.93 -32.44
CA THR A 445 13.18 16.80 -32.88
C THR A 445 13.70 16.38 -34.26
N PRO A 446 13.78 17.26 -35.28
CA PRO A 446 14.34 16.91 -36.57
C PRO A 446 15.81 16.50 -36.44
N MET A 447 16.19 15.40 -37.09
CA MET A 447 17.56 14.87 -37.04
C MET A 447 18.23 14.95 -38.41
N SER A 448 19.49 15.36 -38.42
CA SER A 448 20.26 15.52 -39.66
C SER A 448 20.94 14.24 -40.14
N ASN A 449 21.13 13.26 -39.25
CA ASN A 449 21.71 11.93 -39.54
C ASN A 449 21.03 10.88 -38.65
N SER A 450 20.68 9.72 -39.22
CA SER A 450 20.06 8.63 -38.46
C SER A 450 21.08 7.95 -37.54
N GLN A 451 20.78 7.89 -36.24
CA GLN A 451 21.52 7.12 -35.24
C GLN A 451 20.85 5.76 -35.02
N LYS A 452 21.48 4.84 -34.30
CA LYS A 452 20.81 3.60 -33.89
C LYS A 452 19.76 3.92 -32.84
N GLY A 453 18.54 3.43 -33.01
CA GLY A 453 17.45 3.68 -32.06
C GLY A 453 16.07 3.71 -32.70
N ILE A 454 15.08 4.16 -31.94
CA ILE A 454 13.69 4.30 -32.41
C ILE A 454 13.46 5.73 -32.91
N HIS A 455 12.97 5.84 -34.14
CA HIS A 455 12.79 7.07 -34.90
C HIS A 455 11.35 7.24 -35.32
N ILE A 456 10.94 8.48 -35.59
CA ILE A 456 9.69 8.78 -36.28
C ILE A 456 10.02 9.32 -37.67
N ILE A 457 9.56 8.62 -38.70
CA ILE A 457 9.79 8.97 -40.10
C ILE A 457 8.49 9.49 -40.69
N ARG A 458 8.56 10.62 -41.40
CA ARG A 458 7.42 11.16 -42.15
C ARG A 458 7.61 10.97 -43.65
N THR A 459 6.63 10.36 -44.31
CA THR A 459 6.61 10.09 -45.76
C THR A 459 6.00 11.26 -46.55
N GLN A 460 6.20 11.26 -47.87
CA GLN A 460 5.71 12.34 -48.76
C GLN A 460 4.17 12.45 -48.81
N ASP A 461 3.45 11.37 -48.55
CA ASP A 461 1.99 11.35 -48.43
C ASP A 461 1.49 11.85 -47.05
N GLY A 462 2.40 12.25 -46.16
CA GLY A 462 2.10 12.91 -44.90
C GLY A 462 1.95 11.99 -43.69
N ARG A 463 2.05 10.67 -43.89
CA ARG A 463 1.98 9.64 -42.82
C ARG A 463 3.26 9.60 -41.99
N SER A 464 3.14 9.12 -40.75
CA SER A 464 4.25 9.01 -39.79
C SER A 464 4.41 7.56 -39.36
N TYR A 465 5.64 7.07 -39.32
CA TYR A 465 5.98 5.69 -38.97
C TYR A 465 6.97 5.67 -37.81
N LYS A 466 6.78 4.76 -36.84
CA LYS A 466 7.77 4.44 -35.82
C LYS A 466 8.71 3.37 -36.36
N VAL A 467 9.99 3.69 -36.52
CA VAL A 467 10.96 2.82 -37.19
C VAL A 467 12.15 2.59 -36.28
N LEU A 468 12.58 1.32 -36.15
CA LEU A 468 13.83 0.96 -35.49
C LEU A 468 14.98 1.02 -36.51
N VAL A 469 15.90 1.98 -36.33
CA VAL A 469 17.13 2.09 -37.12
C VAL A 469 18.23 1.26 -36.44
N LYS A 470 18.73 0.22 -37.13
CA LYS A 470 19.69 -0.77 -36.60
C LYS A 470 21.15 -0.45 -36.89
#